data_AF-A0A2V6F6K6-F1
#
_entry.id   AF-A0A2V6F6K6-F1
#
_cell.length_a   1.000
_cell.length_b   1.000
_cell.length_c   1.000
_cell.angle_alpha   90.00
_cell.angle_beta   90.00
_cell.angle_gamma   90.00
#
_symmetry.space_group_name_H-M   'P 1'
#
loop_
_entity.id
_entity.type
_entity.pdbx_description
1 polymer ?
#
loop_
_entity_poly.entity_id
_entity_poly.type
_entity_poly.pdbx_seq_one_letter_code
_entity_poly.pdbx_strand_id
1 'polypeptide(L)' 'MDKAEAIKQIRDACNNLSRELMRIHPAVPPLADKAAQDEIYKTVFELTKQVEVIKKRLAKLEAKDDSALL' A
#
# COMPACT_ATOMS: atom_id res chain seq x y z
N MET A 1 22.45 -6.08 -0.30
CA MET A 1 21.12 -6.17 -0.91
C MET A 1 21.22 -5.68 -2.34
N ASP A 2 20.80 -6.49 -3.30
CA ASP A 2 20.71 -6.08 -4.70
C ASP A 2 19.36 -5.40 -5.03
N LYS A 3 19.20 -4.95 -6.28
CA LYS A 3 17.98 -4.25 -6.72
C LYS A 3 16.73 -5.14 -6.63
N ALA A 4 16.83 -6.42 -6.97
CA ALA A 4 15.71 -7.35 -6.96
C ALA A 4 15.26 -7.64 -5.52
N GLU A 5 16.22 -7.86 -4.61
CA GLU A 5 15.98 -8.00 -3.18
C GLU A 5 15.34 -6.74 -2.59
N ALA A 6 15.81 -5.54 -2.97
CA ALA A 6 15.21 -4.28 -2.53
C ALA A 6 13.76 -4.11 -3.00
N ILE A 7 13.48 -4.42 -4.28
CA ILE A 7 12.13 -4.37 -4.83
C ILE A 7 11.20 -5.34 -4.09
N LYS A 8 11.65 -6.57 -3.85
CA LYS A 8 10.90 -7.57 -3.10
C LYS A 8 10.60 -7.09 -1.67
N GLN A 9 11.62 -6.58 -0.96
CA GLN A 9 11.45 -6.08 0.40
C GLN A 9 10.41 -4.95 0.47
N ILE A 10 10.45 -4.00 -0.46
CA ILE A 10 9.47 -2.89 -0.49
C ILE A 10 8.08 -3.41 -0.82
N ARG A 11 7.95 -4.33 -1.79
CA ARG A 11 6.65 -4.94 -2.14
C ARG A 11 6.02 -5.66 -0.95
N ASP A 12 6.82 -6.45 -0.23
CA ASP A 12 6.35 -7.17 0.96
C ASP A 12 5.90 -6.20 2.07
N ALA A 13 6.66 -5.12 2.30
CA ALA A 13 6.26 -4.06 3.22
C ALA A 13 4.93 -3.40 2.80
N CYS A 14 4.76 -3.06 1.52
CA CYS A 14 3.51 -2.51 1.00
C CYS A 14 2.33 -3.48 1.15
N ASN A 15 2.53 -4.78 0.94
CA ASN A 15 1.49 -5.79 1.13
C ASN A 15 1.07 -5.93 2.59
N ASN A 16 2.01 -5.82 3.53
CA ASN A 16 1.73 -5.82 4.95
C ASN A 16 0.97 -4.57 5.38
N LEU A 17 1.38 -3.38 4.91
CA LEU A 17 0.64 -2.13 5.13
C LEU A 17 -0.79 -2.22 4.61
N SER A 18 -1.01 -2.74 3.39
CA SER A 18 -2.37 -2.96 2.87
C SER A 18 -3.22 -3.84 3.79
N ARG A 19 -2.64 -4.91 4.35
CA ARG A 19 -3.36 -5.78 5.30
C ARG A 19 -3.71 -5.05 6.59
N GLU A 20 -2.81 -4.26 7.15
CA GLU A 20 -3.11 -3.46 8.35
C GLU A 20 -4.20 -2.41 8.09
N LEU A 21 -4.15 -1.73 6.93
CA LEU A 21 -5.19 -0.77 6.54
C LEU A 21 -6.57 -1.44 6.42
N MET A 22 -6.65 -2.66 5.88
CA MET A 22 -7.90 -3.43 5.82
C MET A 22 -8.44 -3.82 7.19
N ARG A 23 -7.57 -4.01 8.20
CA ARG A 23 -8.00 -4.30 9.59
C ARG A 23 -8.61 -3.10 10.29
N ILE A 24 -8.28 -1.88 9.86
CA ILE A 24 -8.85 -0.66 10.45
C ILE A 24 -10.33 -0.55 10.10
N HIS A 25 -10.73 -0.84 8.86
CA HIS A 25 -12.11 -0.65 8.39
C HIS A 25 -13.20 -1.28 9.28
N PRO A 26 -13.10 -2.55 9.75
CA PRO A 26 -14.08 -3.13 10.66
C PRO A 26 -13.99 -2.61 12.11
N ALA A 27 -12.90 -1.94 12.50
CA ALA A 27 -12.72 -1.35 13.83
C ALA A 27 -13.31 0.07 13.95
N VAL A 28 -13.69 0.69 12.84
CA VAL A 28 -14.24 2.06 12.79
C VAL A 28 -15.72 2.14 13.26
N PRO A 29 -16.65 1.24 12.89
CA PRO A 29 -18.05 1.35 13.29
C PRO A 29 -18.32 1.42 14.80
N PRO A 30 -17.61 0.66 15.67
CA PRO A 30 -17.81 0.73 17.11
C PRO A 30 -17.49 2.08 17.76
N LEU A 31 -16.77 2.99 17.07
CA LEU A 31 -16.42 4.31 17.61
C LEU A 31 -17.63 5.21 17.89
N ALA A 32 -18.77 4.95 17.23
CA ALA A 32 -20.04 5.67 17.40
C ALA A 32 -19.96 7.22 17.26
N ASP A 33 -18.88 7.76 16.70
CA ASP A 33 -18.70 9.17 16.36
C ASP A 33 -18.62 9.29 14.84
N LYS A 34 -19.69 9.81 14.22
CA LYS A 34 -19.79 9.90 12.76
C LYS A 34 -18.67 10.74 12.14
N ALA A 35 -18.31 11.86 12.77
CA ALA A 35 -17.28 12.75 12.23
C ALA A 35 -15.91 12.09 12.26
N ALA A 36 -15.58 11.40 13.36
CA ALA A 36 -14.35 10.63 13.47
C ALA A 36 -14.32 9.46 12.49
N GLN A 37 -15.44 8.73 12.34
CA GLN A 37 -15.55 7.60 11.42
C GLN A 37 -15.30 8.01 9.97
N ASP A 38 -15.95 9.09 9.51
CA ASP A 38 -15.81 9.60 8.15
C ASP A 38 -14.36 10.00 7.85
N GLU A 39 -13.71 10.71 8.78
CA GLU A 39 -12.31 11.14 8.61
C GLU A 39 -11.34 9.95 8.61
N ILE A 40 -11.59 8.91 9.43
CA ILE A 40 -10.77 7.70 9.43
C ILE A 40 -10.93 6.94 8.12
N TYR A 41 -12.15 6.74 7.61
CA TYR A 41 -12.37 6.07 6.33
C TYR A 41 -11.66 6.79 5.18
N LYS A 42 -11.79 8.12 5.12
CA LYS A 42 -11.10 8.95 4.13
C LYS A 42 -9.58 8.82 4.23
N THR A 43 -9.04 8.85 5.44
CA THR A 43 -7.60 8.70 5.70
C THR A 43 -7.09 7.33 5.29
N VAL A 44 -7.78 6.25 5.66
CA VAL A 44 -7.43 4.88 5.28
C VAL A 44 -7.46 4.69 3.75
N PHE A 45 -8.45 5.29 3.07
CA PHE A 45 -8.51 5.29 1.61
C PHE A 45 -7.31 5.99 0.98
N GLU A 46 -6.94 7.18 1.47
CA GLU A 46 -5.79 7.91 0.93
C GLU A 46 -4.47 7.15 1.18
N LEU A 47 -4.27 6.58 2.37
CA LEU A 47 -3.11 5.74 2.67
C LEU A 47 -3.05 4.52 1.74
N THR A 48 -4.19 3.88 1.47
CA THR A 48 -4.29 2.76 0.52
C THR A 48 -3.85 3.19 -0.88
N LYS A 49 -4.29 4.35 -1.36
CA LYS A 49 -3.86 4.90 -2.65
C LYS A 49 -2.35 5.12 -2.71
N GLN A 50 -1.75 5.67 -1.66
CA GLN A 50 -0.31 5.93 -1.63
C GLN A 50 0.50 4.62 -1.65
N VAL A 51 0.05 3.58 -0.95
CA VAL A 51 0.64 2.23 -1.04
C VAL A 51 0.59 1.69 -2.47
N GLU A 52 -0.53 1.87 -3.17
CA GLU A 52 -0.66 1.43 -4.56
C GLU A 52 0.21 2.23 -5.55
N VAL A 53 0.46 3.51 -5.28
CA VAL A 53 1.42 4.31 -6.06
C VAL A 53 2.83 3.73 -5.96
N ILE A 54 3.26 3.33 -4.76
CA ILE A 54 4.56 2.70 -4.55
C ILE A 54 4.64 1.37 -5.31
N LYS A 55 3.66 0.47 -5.16
CA LYS A 55 3.62 -0.82 -5.88
C LYS A 55 3.68 -0.64 -7.40
N LYS A 56 2.93 0.32 -7.96
CA LYS A 56 2.97 0.64 -9.39
C LYS A 56 4.34 1.13 -9.85
N ARG A 57 5.06 1.89 -9.00
CA ARG A 57 6.41 2.34 -9.33
C ARG A 57 7.40 1.17 -9.36
N LEU A 58 7.30 0.22 -8.43
CA LEU A 58 8.10 -0.99 -8.42
C LEU A 58 7.87 -1.84 -9.68
N ALA A 59 6.61 -2.08 -10.04
CA ALA A 59 6.26 -2.84 -11.24
C ALA A 59 6.83 -2.20 -12.53
N LYS A 60 6.81 -0.85 -12.62
CA LYS A 60 7.43 -0.13 -13.74
C LYS A 60 8.96 -0.24 -13.76
N LEU A 61 9.61 -0.40 -12.59
CA LEU A 61 11.06 -0.59 -12.53
C LEU A 61 11.45 -1.98 -13.01
N GLU A 62 10.73 -3.02 -12.58
CA GLU A 62 10.94 -4.40 -13.04
C GLU A 62 10.73 -4.52 -14.56
N ALA A 63 9.62 -3.96 -15.09
CA ALA A 63 9.34 -4.03 -16.52
C ALA A 63 10.40 -3.35 -17.40
N LYS A 64 11.05 -2.29 -16.90
CA LYS A 64 12.15 -1.63 -17.60
C LYS A 64 13.42 -2.48 -17.61
N ASP A 65 13.69 -3.19 -16.52
CA ASP A 65 14.85 -4.08 -16.43
C ASP A 65 14.67 -5.29 -17.34
N ASP A 66 13.48 -5.91 -17.36
CA ASP A 66 13.15 -7.01 -18.27
C ASP A 66 13.29 -6.59 -19.75
N SER A 67 12.90 -5.35 -20.07
CA SER A 67 13.04 -4.80 -21.42
C SER A 67 14.48 -4.44 -21.81
N ALA A 68 15.39 -4.28 -20.83
CA ALA A 68 16.81 -3.99 -21.07
C ALA A 68 17.66 -5.26 -21.22
N LEU A 69 17.10 -6.43 -20.89
CA LEU A 69 17.73 -7.75 -21.00
C LEU A 69 17.35 -8.49 -22.29
N LEU A 70 16.46 -7.93 -23.11
CA LEU A 70 16.03 -8.39 -24.43
C LEU A 70 16.72 -7.57 -25.54
#